data_AF-A0A7Y5QAY8-F1
#
_entry.id   AF-A0A7Y5QAY8-F1
#
_cell.length_a   1.000
_cell.length_b   1.000
_cell.length_c   1.000
_cell.angle_alpha   90.00
_cell.angle_beta   90.00
_cell.angle_gamma   90.00
#
_symmetry.space_group_name_H-M   'P 1'
#
loop_
_entity.id
_entity.type
_entity.pdbx_description
1 polymer ?
#
loop_
_entity_poly.entity_id
_entity_poly.type
_entity_poly.pdbx_seq_one_letter_code
_entity_poly.pdbx_strand_id
1 'polypeptide(L)'
;MSGRFFALRLLSAAFKLLAIVNLIAMIGAIVIILIDATDFPTIDSKLPVIGGAAVAAIIGTVLLFGIGQLLDVLMAIEMNTRAMTKILQRTGKLMDERL
;
A
#
# COMPACT_ATOMS: atom_id res chain seq x y z
N MET A 1 6.32 -18.71 -15.61
CA MET A 1 5.58 -18.25 -14.41
C MET A 1 5.93 -16.81 -13.99
N SER A 2 6.92 -16.13 -14.58
CA SER A 2 7.44 -14.83 -14.10
C SER A 2 6.58 -13.60 -14.41
N GLY A 3 5.79 -13.60 -15.50
CA GLY A 3 5.06 -12.40 -15.93
C GLY A 3 3.70 -12.15 -15.25
N ARG A 4 3.00 -13.18 -14.76
CA ARG A 4 1.61 -13.03 -14.27
C ARG A 4 1.49 -12.32 -12.92
N PHE A 5 2.49 -12.46 -12.04
CA PHE A 5 2.54 -11.73 -10.76
C PHE A 5 3.24 -10.38 -10.86
N PHE A 6 3.85 -10.06 -12.00
CA PHE A 6 4.54 -8.79 -12.20
C PHE A 6 3.58 -7.60 -12.11
N ALA A 7 2.39 -7.72 -12.72
CA ALA A 7 1.38 -6.68 -12.67
C ALA A 7 0.90 -6.39 -11.23
N LEU A 8 0.64 -7.42 -10.43
CA LEU A 8 0.21 -7.25 -9.04
C LEU A 8 1.31 -6.69 -8.14
N ARG A 9 2.57 -7.10 -8.34
CA ARG A 9 3.73 -6.51 -7.65
C ARG A 9 3.94 -5.05 -8.03
N LEU A 10 3.80 -4.71 -9.30
CA LEU A 10 3.89 -3.33 -9.77
C LEU A 10 2.79 -2.47 -9.16
N LEU A 11 1.57 -2.99 -9.09
CA LEU A 11 0.43 -2.29 -8.50
C LEU A 11 0.61 -2.08 -7.00
N SER A 12 1.06 -3.10 -6.26
CA SER A 12 1.43 -2.98 -4.84
C SER A 12 2.52 -1.92 -4.63
N ALA A 13 3.59 -1.95 -5.42
CA ALA A 13 4.65 -0.95 -5.36
C ALA A 13 4.12 0.46 -5.66
N ALA A 14 3.23 0.61 -6.64
CA ALA A 14 2.60 1.88 -6.97
C ALA A 14 1.79 2.43 -5.80
N PHE A 15 0.98 1.62 -5.12
CA PHE A 15 0.22 2.06 -3.94
C PHE A 15 1.12 2.50 -2.79
N LYS A 16 2.23 1.79 -2.53
CA LYS A 16 3.20 2.18 -1.51
C LYS A 16 3.93 3.47 -1.89
N LEU A 17 4.24 3.66 -3.16
CA LEU A 17 4.86 4.89 -3.66
C LEU A 17 3.87 6.07 -3.57
N LEU A 18 2.61 5.87 -3.94
CA LEU A 18 1.54 6.86 -3.74
C LEU A 18 1.35 7.22 -2.27
N ALA A 19 1.50 6.26 -1.34
CA ALA A 19 1.46 6.54 0.09
C ALA A 19 2.58 7.51 0.51
N ILE A 20 3.81 7.29 0.02
CA ILE A 20 4.95 8.19 0.27
C ILE A 20 4.70 9.57 -0.34
N VAL A 21 4.22 9.62 -1.58
CA VAL A 21 3.91 10.90 -2.26
C VAL A 21 2.80 11.65 -1.51
N ASN A 22 1.76 10.96 -1.04
CA ASN A 22 0.71 11.55 -0.22
C ASN A 22 1.28 12.17 1.06
N LEU A 23 2.15 11.44 1.77
CA LEU A 23 2.79 11.95 2.99
C LEU A 23 3.60 13.23 2.71
N ILE A 24 4.43 13.22 1.66
CA ILE A 24 5.23 14.38 1.25
C ILE A 24 4.33 15.54 0.84
N ALA A 25 3.28 15.29 0.07
CA ALA A 25 2.33 16.31 -0.38
C ALA A 25 1.61 16.97 0.80
N MET A 26 1.18 16.20 1.80
CA MET A 26 0.50 16.73 2.97
C MET A 26 1.45 17.54 3.87
N ILE A 27 2.70 17.10 4.04
CA ILE A 27 3.73 17.90 4.73
C ILE A 27 3.97 19.22 3.98
N GLY A 28 4.09 19.16 2.65
CA GLY A 28 4.24 20.34 1.80
C GLY A 28 3.06 21.31 1.94
N ALA A 29 1.83 20.79 1.94
CA ALA A 29 0.62 21.60 2.15
C ALA A 29 0.64 22.34 3.50
N ILE A 30 1.01 21.64 4.59
CA ILE A 30 1.14 22.26 5.91
C ILE A 30 2.16 23.41 5.88
N VAL A 31 3.32 23.20 5.25
CA VAL A 31 4.37 24.24 5.15
C VAL A 31 3.88 25.45 4.33
N ILE A 32 3.20 25.22 3.20
CA ILE A 32 2.66 26.30 2.37
C ILE A 32 1.64 27.13 3.17
N ILE A 33 0.69 26.48 3.85
CA ILE A 33 -0.33 27.15 4.66
C ILE A 33 0.30 27.95 5.81
N LEU A 34 1.39 27.46 6.40
CA LEU A 34 2.09 28.18 7.47
C LEU A 34 2.73 29.48 6.97
N ILE A 35 3.30 29.48 5.76
CA ILE A 35 4.00 30.63 5.17
C ILE A 35 3.02 31.62 4.51
N ASP A 36 1.91 31.13 3.97
CA ASP A 36 0.89 31.96 3.32
C ASP A 36 0.16 32.83 4.34
N ALA A 37 0.41 34.14 4.29
CA ALA A 37 -0.24 35.15 5.13
C ALA A 37 -1.40 35.86 4.40
N THR A 38 -1.55 35.62 3.10
CA THR A 38 -2.57 36.24 2.25
C THR A 38 -3.92 35.56 2.41
N ASP A 39 -3.95 34.23 2.26
CA ASP A 39 -5.20 33.46 2.42
C ASP A 39 -5.46 33.05 3.87
N PHE A 40 -4.41 33.00 4.70
CA PHE A 40 -4.48 32.62 6.12
C PHE A 40 -3.80 33.66 7.03
N PRO A 41 -4.47 34.77 7.38
CA PRO A 41 -3.86 35.87 8.11
C PRO A 41 -3.69 35.60 9.62
N THR A 42 -4.48 34.69 10.22
CA THR A 42 -4.44 34.39 11.66
C THR A 42 -4.21 32.91 11.92
N ILE A 43 -3.60 32.57 13.07
CA ILE A 43 -3.35 31.17 13.45
C ILE A 43 -4.65 30.37 13.55
N ASP A 44 -5.74 30.98 14.05
CA ASP A 44 -7.04 30.32 14.18
C ASP A 44 -7.61 29.87 12.82
N SER A 45 -7.30 30.60 11.75
CA SER A 45 -7.68 30.20 10.38
C SER A 45 -6.80 29.08 9.81
N LYS A 46 -5.55 28.95 10.26
CA LYS A 46 -4.60 27.92 9.82
C LYS A 46 -4.85 26.56 10.49
N LEU A 47 -5.23 26.57 11.76
CA LEU A 47 -5.36 25.37 12.59
C LEU A 47 -6.30 24.28 12.01
N PRO A 48 -7.51 24.60 11.50
CA PRO A 48 -8.40 23.58 10.95
C PRO A 48 -7.84 22.92 9.69
N VAL A 49 -7.20 23.70 8.82
CA VAL A 49 -6.64 23.20 7.55
C VAL A 49 -5.39 22.36 7.82
N ILE A 50 -4.51 22.81 8.73
CA ILE A 50 -3.35 22.04 9.17
C ILE A 50 -3.79 20.75 9.86
N GLY A 51 -4.82 20.81 10.73
CA GLY A 51 -5.40 19.64 11.38
C GLY A 51 -5.95 18.64 10.37
N GLY A 52 -6.70 19.12 9.37
CA GLY A 52 -7.19 18.29 8.26
C GLY A 52 -6.07 17.65 7.44
N ALA A 53 -5.05 18.43 7.09
CA ALA A 53 -3.88 17.94 6.36
C ALA A 53 -3.10 16.90 7.17
N ALA A 54 -2.93 17.09 8.48
CA ALA A 54 -2.27 16.13 9.36
C ALA A 54 -3.05 14.81 9.45
N VAL A 55 -4.38 14.87 9.60
CA VAL A 55 -5.24 13.68 9.61
C VAL A 55 -5.18 12.95 8.26
N ALA A 56 -5.26 13.68 7.14
CA ALA A 56 -5.15 13.11 5.80
C ALA A 56 -3.76 12.52 5.53
N ALA A 57 -2.70 13.12 6.07
CA ALA A 57 -1.34 12.60 5.99
C ALA A 57 -1.22 11.24 6.67
N ILE A 58 -1.85 11.06 7.83
CA ILE A 58 -1.80 9.80 8.57
C ILE A 58 -2.74 8.78 7.94
N ILE A 59 -4.04 9.09 7.87
CA ILE A 59 -5.07 8.15 7.44
C ILE A 59 -4.89 7.77 5.97
N GLY A 60 -4.68 8.75 5.09
CA GLY A 60 -4.50 8.50 3.66
C GLY A 60 -3.28 7.63 3.37
N THR A 61 -2.16 7.90 4.05
CA THR A 61 -0.92 7.12 3.88
C THR A 61 -1.09 5.70 4.41
N VAL A 62 -1.69 5.52 5.59
CA VAL A 62 -1.95 4.19 6.15
C VAL A 62 -2.88 3.38 5.24
N LEU A 63 -3.95 3.98 4.71
CA LEU A 63 -4.86 3.30 3.80
C LEU A 63 -4.17 2.88 2.50
N LEU A 64 -3.43 3.80 1.85
CA LEU A 64 -2.72 3.51 0.61
C LEU A 64 -1.66 2.41 0.81
N PHE A 65 -0.90 2.49 1.89
CA PHE A 65 0.09 1.46 2.22
C PHE A 65 -0.56 0.12 2.56
N GLY A 66 -1.66 0.14 3.32
CA GLY A 66 -2.44 -1.03 3.68
C GLY A 66 -3.03 -1.76 2.46
N ILE A 67 -3.54 -1.02 1.47
CA ILE A 67 -4.02 -1.59 0.21
C ILE A 67 -2.86 -2.26 -0.55
N GLY A 68 -1.71 -1.60 -0.64
CA GLY A 68 -0.51 -2.21 -1.24
C GLY A 68 -0.10 -3.51 -0.53
N GLN A 69 -0.12 -3.51 0.81
CA GLN A 69 0.21 -4.68 1.61
C GLN A 69 -0.81 -5.82 1.46
N LEU A 70 -2.10 -5.50 1.33
CA LEU A 70 -3.15 -6.49 1.10
C LEU A 70 -2.90 -7.25 -0.21
N LEU A 71 -2.53 -6.54 -1.28
CA LEU A 71 -2.19 -7.15 -2.57
C LEU A 71 -0.99 -8.10 -2.45
N ASP A 72 0.01 -7.75 -1.66
CA ASP A 72 1.15 -8.63 -1.39
C ASP A 72 0.72 -9.90 -0.65
N VAL A 73 -0.16 -9.79 0.34
CA VAL A 73 -0.70 -10.93 1.09
C VAL A 73 -1.50 -11.86 0.18
N LEU A 74 -2.37 -11.30 -0.67
CA LEU A 74 -3.15 -12.10 -1.62
C LEU A 74 -2.25 -12.87 -2.60
N MET A 75 -1.20 -12.23 -3.12
CA MET A 75 -0.20 -12.91 -3.94
C MET A 75 0.52 -14.03 -3.18
N ALA A 76 0.90 -13.78 -1.92
CA ALA A 76 1.56 -14.78 -1.10
C ALA A 76 0.66 -16.01 -0.85
N ILE A 77 -0.63 -15.80 -0.57
CA ILE A 77 -1.61 -16.87 -0.43
C ILE A 77 -1.71 -17.67 -1.72
N GLU A 78 -1.85 -17.01 -2.87
CA GLU A 78 -1.99 -17.69 -4.16
C GLU A 78 -0.74 -18.54 -4.50
N MET A 79 0.46 -18.01 -4.22
CA MET A 79 1.70 -18.77 -4.41
C MET A 79 1.78 -19.98 -3.48
N ASN A 80 1.39 -19.84 -2.22
CA ASN A 80 1.39 -20.94 -1.24
C ASN A 80 0.38 -22.03 -1.60
N THR A 81 -0.84 -21.67 -2.00
CA THR A 81 -1.86 -22.64 -2.45
C THR A 81 -1.34 -23.45 -3.64
N ARG A 82 -0.75 -22.80 -4.64
CA ARG A 82 -0.17 -23.49 -5.82
C ARG A 82 1.01 -24.40 -5.44
N ALA A 83 1.86 -23.97 -4.52
CA ALA A 83 2.97 -24.79 -4.03
C ALA A 83 2.44 -26.04 -3.32
N MET A 84 1.43 -25.88 -2.47
CA MET A 84 0.81 -26.98 -1.74
C MET A 84 0.13 -27.98 -2.68
N THR A 85 -0.59 -27.52 -3.71
CA THR A 85 -1.17 -28.40 -4.73
C THR A 85 -0.10 -29.20 -5.47
N LYS A 86 1.02 -28.58 -5.85
CA LYS A 86 2.13 -29.28 -6.50
C LYS A 86 2.77 -30.34 -5.60
N ILE A 87 2.89 -30.05 -4.31
CA ILE A 87 3.41 -31.01 -3.32
C ILE A 87 2.45 -32.20 -3.21
N LEU A 88 1.16 -31.96 -3.02
CA LEU A 88 0.14 -33.02 -2.95
C LEU A 88 0.11 -33.91 -4.20
N GLN A 89 0.22 -33.30 -5.40
CA GLN A 89 0.30 -34.07 -6.65
C GLN A 89 1.56 -34.94 -6.74
N ARG A 90 2.70 -34.47 -6.23
CA ARG A 90 3.93 -35.27 -6.16
C ARG A 90 3.82 -36.39 -5.14
N THR A 91 3.27 -36.12 -3.96
CA THR A 91 3.06 -37.13 -2.92
C THR A 91 2.08 -38.20 -3.36
N GLY A 92 0.99 -37.84 -4.05
CA GLY A 92 0.04 -38.78 -4.62
C GLY A 92 0.67 -39.71 -5.66
N LYS A 93 1.50 -39.17 -6.57
CA LYS A 93 2.25 -39.99 -7.53
C LYS A 93 3.21 -40.97 -6.85
N LEU A 94 3.91 -40.53 -5.81
CA LEU A 94 4.82 -41.39 -5.04
C LEU A 94 4.08 -42.50 -4.26
N MET A 95 2.82 -42.28 -3.90
CA MET A 95 1.99 -43.30 -3.26
C MET A 95 1.47 -44.33 -4.27
N ASP A 96 1.05 -43.90 -5.46
CA ASP A 96 0.64 -44.81 -6.54
C ASP A 96 1.80 -45.67 -7.06
N GLU A 97 3.02 -45.14 -7.12
CA GLU A 97 4.22 -45.91 -7.53
C GLU A 97 4.67 -46.96 -6.49
N ARG A 98 4.11 -46.94 -5.27
CA ARG A 98 4.45 -47.87 -4.19
C ARG A 98 3.42 -48.98 -3.95
N LEU A 99 2.25 -48.93 -4.61
CA LEU A 99 1.22 -49.97 -4.60
C LEU A 99 1.37 -50.88 -5.82
#